data_AF-A0A960U779-F1
#
_entry.id   AF-A0A960U779-F1
#
_cell.length_a   1.000
_cell.length_b   1.000
_cell.length_c   1.000
_cell.angle_alpha   90.00
_cell.angle_beta   90.00
_cell.angle_gamma   90.00
#
_symmetry.space_group_name_H-M   'P 1'
#
loop_
_entity.id
_entity.type
_entity.pdbx_description
1 polymer ?
#
loop_
_entity_poly.entity_id
_entity_poly.type
_entity_poly.pdbx_seq_one_letter_code
_entity_poly.pdbx_strand_id
1 'polypeptide(L)'
;EEPPEHSRFLFIVDDLSKLKQTIVSRGVCVPFAYIPPDKARELRQKYSLPTESFIGGNLNLFNAPAEVLSLIQTKVKETAFDPLLLLELENWVRNYKDKHPQWEDDFNYDSFLELFCLVLLNFYYEQDPKQYERKMEAIFTFKEELHKKIAGLEPYLLSRLFHSLSAS
;
A
#
# COMPACT_ATOMS: atom_id res chain seq x y z
N GLU A 1 30.38 28.25 9.60
CA GLU A 1 29.57 28.93 10.63
C GLU A 1 29.15 27.89 11.65
N GLU A 2 29.37 28.16 12.93
CA GLU A 2 28.81 27.31 13.99
C GLU A 2 27.34 27.70 14.20
N PRO A 3 26.45 26.72 14.41
CA PRO A 3 25.04 26.99 14.61
C PRO A 3 24.79 27.71 15.95
N PRO A 4 23.74 28.54 16.03
CA PRO A 4 23.36 29.22 17.27
C PRO A 4 23.16 28.26 18.46
N GLU A 5 23.42 28.72 19.69
CA GLU A 5 23.32 27.88 20.91
C GLU A 5 21.94 27.24 21.15
N HIS A 6 20.88 27.88 20.63
CA HIS A 6 19.52 27.38 20.72
C HIS A 6 19.15 26.37 19.63
N SER A 7 20.03 26.11 18.66
CA SER A 7 19.78 25.15 17.62
C SER A 7 19.77 23.72 18.18
N ARG A 8 18.85 22.91 17.67
CA ARG A 8 18.77 21.48 17.94
C ARG A 8 18.80 20.76 16.59
N PHE A 9 19.63 19.72 16.50
CA PHE A 9 19.76 18.91 15.30
C PHE A 9 19.08 17.57 15.54
N LEU A 10 18.13 17.22 14.67
CA LEU A 10 17.50 15.91 14.66
C LEU A 10 18.02 15.14 13.44
N PHE A 11 18.65 14.00 13.68
CA PHE A 11 19.11 13.10 12.63
C PHE A 11 18.23 11.84 12.66
N ILE A 12 17.56 11.56 11.54
CA ILE A 12 16.79 10.32 11.36
C ILE A 12 17.63 9.42 10.46
N VAL A 13 18.11 8.31 11.01
CA VAL A 13 18.93 7.32 10.31
C VAL A 13 18.42 5.92 10.61
N ASP A 14 18.53 5.04 9.63
CA ASP A 14 18.26 3.60 9.76
C ASP A 14 19.42 2.86 10.45
N ASP A 15 20.64 3.38 10.35
CA ASP A 15 21.84 2.83 10.96
C ASP A 15 22.77 3.95 11.50
N LEU A 16 23.17 3.84 12.77
CA LEU A 16 24.12 4.75 13.42
C LEU A 16 25.53 4.72 12.81
N SER A 17 25.91 3.62 12.15
CA SER A 17 27.22 3.50 11.49
C SER A 17 27.41 4.53 10.36
N LYS A 18 26.30 5.04 9.80
CA LYS A 18 26.29 6.06 8.75
C LYS A 18 26.59 7.46 9.29
N LEU A 19 26.54 7.66 10.60
CA LEU A 19 26.88 8.92 11.24
C LEU A 19 28.35 8.95 11.65
N LYS A 20 28.97 10.13 11.55
CA LYS A 20 30.32 10.33 12.10
C LYS A 20 30.30 10.10 13.61
N GLN A 21 31.35 9.46 14.14
CA GLN A 21 31.55 9.24 15.59
C GLN A 21 31.37 10.49 16.44
N THR A 22 31.74 11.67 15.91
CA THR A 22 31.58 12.96 16.59
C THR A 22 30.11 13.36 16.79
N ILE A 23 29.20 12.92 15.91
CA ILE A 23 27.75 13.12 16.04
C ILE A 23 27.18 12.13 17.05
N VAL A 24 27.55 10.85 16.93
CA VAL A 24 27.06 9.78 17.82
C VAL A 24 27.46 10.03 19.27
N SER A 25 28.70 10.46 19.51
CA SER A 25 29.22 10.76 20.86
C SER A 25 28.60 11.98 21.54
N ARG A 26 27.98 12.88 20.77
CA ARG A 26 27.41 14.15 21.28
C ARG A 26 25.88 14.19 21.21
N GLY A 27 25.26 13.20 20.56
CA GLY A 27 23.82 13.11 20.37
C GLY A 27 23.13 12.25 21.43
N VAL A 28 21.83 12.46 21.61
CA VAL A 28 20.96 11.53 22.34
C VAL A 28 20.35 10.58 21.31
N CYS A 29 20.69 9.29 21.41
CA CYS A 29 20.08 8.26 20.56
C CYS A 29 18.70 7.89 21.11
N VAL A 30 17.66 8.12 20.30
CA VAL A 30 16.30 7.65 20.58
C VAL A 30 15.98 6.54 19.60
N PRO A 31 16.04 5.25 20.01
CA PRO A 31 15.74 4.16 19.10
C PRO A 31 14.25 4.19 18.75
N PHE A 32 13.94 4.22 17.46
CA PHE A 32 12.59 4.00 16.96
C PHE A 32 12.34 2.49 17.02
N ALA A 33 11.68 2.02 18.08
CA ALA A 33 11.24 0.65 18.17
C ALA A 33 10.09 0.41 17.17
N TYR A 34 10.02 -0.82 16.66
CA TYR A 34 8.82 -1.28 15.95
C TYR A 34 7.61 -1.10 16.86
N ILE A 35 6.60 -0.39 16.39
CA ILE A 35 5.35 -0.19 17.14
C ILE A 35 4.49 -1.43 16.92
N PRO A 36 4.18 -2.22 17.97
CA PRO A 36 3.30 -3.37 17.82
C PRO A 36 1.92 -2.95 17.27
N PRO A 37 1.25 -3.79 16.45
CA PRO A 37 -0.03 -3.44 15.83
C PRO A 37 -1.09 -2.93 16.81
N ASP A 38 -1.18 -3.51 17.99
CA ASP A 38 -2.15 -3.10 19.03
C ASP A 38 -1.84 -1.69 19.56
N LYS A 39 -0.54 -1.37 19.74
CA LYS A 39 -0.11 -0.03 20.18
C LYS A 39 -0.28 1.00 19.07
N ALA A 40 -0.04 0.62 17.82
CA ALA A 40 -0.33 1.47 16.66
C ALA A 40 -1.83 1.78 16.58
N ARG A 41 -2.70 0.80 16.83
CA ARG A 41 -4.15 0.98 16.89
C ARG A 41 -4.57 1.94 18.01
N GLU A 42 -4.02 1.77 19.21
CA GLU A 42 -4.27 2.67 20.35
C GLU A 42 -3.83 4.11 20.04
N LEU A 43 -2.63 4.30 19.50
CA LEU A 43 -2.12 5.62 19.11
C LEU A 43 -3.00 6.24 18.03
N ARG A 44 -3.40 5.47 17.02
CA ARG A 44 -4.30 5.96 15.96
C ARG A 44 -5.66 6.38 16.52
N GLN A 45 -6.25 5.62 17.43
CA GLN A 45 -7.50 6.00 18.10
C GLN A 45 -7.34 7.27 18.92
N LYS A 46 -6.25 7.35 19.70
CA LYS A 46 -5.94 8.52 20.55
C LYS A 46 -5.75 9.80 19.74
N TYR A 47 -5.14 9.70 18.56
CA TYR A 47 -4.83 10.85 17.70
C TYR A 47 -5.77 11.00 16.50
N SER A 48 -6.87 10.23 16.47
CA SER A 48 -7.86 10.22 15.38
C SER A 48 -7.24 10.08 13.98
N LEU A 49 -6.19 9.27 13.86
CA LEU A 49 -5.51 9.02 12.59
C LEU A 49 -6.33 8.01 11.75
N PRO A 50 -6.41 8.20 10.42
CA PRO A 50 -7.15 7.29 9.55
C PRO A 50 -6.64 5.84 9.69
N THR A 51 -7.61 4.92 9.80
CA THR A 51 -7.38 3.51 10.13
C THR A 51 -7.78 2.65 8.95
N GLU A 52 -6.85 2.53 8.01
CA GLU A 52 -6.98 1.56 6.95
C GLU A 52 -6.29 0.26 7.39
N SER A 53 -7.09 -0.80 7.59
CA SER A 53 -6.65 -2.09 8.13
C SER A 53 -5.52 -2.72 7.31
N PHE A 54 -5.54 -2.53 5.99
CA PHE A 54 -4.51 -3.02 5.06
C PHE A 54 -3.17 -2.26 5.12
N ILE A 55 -3.09 -1.13 5.83
CA ILE A 55 -1.84 -0.34 5.94
C ILE A 55 -0.95 -0.87 7.09
N GLY A 56 -1.45 -1.77 7.95
CA GLY A 56 -0.63 -2.59 8.84
C GLY A 56 0.30 -1.84 9.81
N GLY A 57 0.03 -0.56 10.09
CA GLY A 57 0.88 0.28 10.94
C GLY A 57 1.78 1.25 10.18
N ASN A 58 1.99 1.07 8.87
CA ASN A 58 2.70 2.03 8.04
C ASN A 58 1.90 3.36 7.97
N LEU A 59 2.57 4.50 7.89
CA LEU A 59 1.92 5.81 7.82
C LEU A 59 1.78 6.30 6.37
N ASN A 60 2.55 5.75 5.42
CA ASN A 60 2.42 6.11 4.00
C ASN A 60 3.04 5.00 3.12
N LEU A 61 2.24 4.05 2.63
CA LEU A 61 2.77 2.94 1.82
C LEU A 61 3.01 3.31 0.35
N PHE A 62 2.28 4.29 -0.19
CA PHE A 62 2.22 4.49 -1.65
C PHE A 62 2.24 5.95 -2.11
N ASN A 63 2.33 6.94 -1.21
CA ASN A 63 2.02 8.35 -1.53
C ASN A 63 0.73 8.48 -2.35
N ALA A 64 -0.25 7.61 -2.05
CA ALA A 64 -1.50 7.57 -2.78
C ALA A 64 -2.42 8.69 -2.25
N PRO A 65 -2.99 9.54 -3.13
CA PRO A 65 -3.99 10.51 -2.74
C PRO A 65 -5.19 9.83 -2.07
N ALA A 66 -5.79 10.48 -1.08
CA ALA A 66 -6.91 9.92 -0.33
C ALA A 66 -8.11 9.62 -1.24
N GLU A 67 -8.31 10.42 -2.30
CA GLU A 67 -9.37 10.21 -3.29
C GLU A 67 -9.17 8.92 -4.07
N VAL A 68 -7.92 8.61 -4.44
CA VAL A 68 -7.58 7.37 -5.17
C VAL A 68 -7.90 6.16 -4.30
N LEU A 69 -7.52 6.22 -3.03
CA LEU A 69 -7.79 5.13 -2.10
C LEU A 69 -9.28 4.91 -1.90
N SER A 70 -10.04 5.98 -1.61
CA SER A 70 -11.48 5.92 -1.43
C SER A 70 -12.19 5.36 -2.68
N LEU A 71 -11.72 5.76 -3.86
CA LEU A 71 -12.22 5.26 -5.13
C LEU A 71 -11.99 3.75 -5.29
N ILE A 72 -10.76 3.27 -5.03
CA ILE A 72 -10.43 1.85 -5.10
C ILE A 72 -11.31 1.04 -4.13
N GLN A 73 -11.44 1.49 -2.88
CA GLN A 73 -12.26 0.81 -1.88
C GLN A 73 -13.72 0.71 -2.30
N THR A 74 -14.27 1.80 -2.83
CA THR A 74 -15.66 1.86 -3.31
C THR A 74 -15.84 0.85 -4.45
N LYS A 75 -14.95 0.90 -5.44
CA LYS A 75 -14.99 0.00 -6.60
C LYS A 75 -14.88 -1.46 -6.20
N VAL A 76 -13.96 -1.82 -5.31
CA VAL A 76 -13.81 -3.19 -4.82
C VAL A 76 -15.07 -3.66 -4.08
N LYS A 77 -15.59 -2.85 -3.15
CA LYS A 77 -16.79 -3.21 -2.38
C LYS A 77 -18.02 -3.44 -3.26
N GLU A 78 -18.18 -2.65 -4.33
CA GLU A 78 -19.33 -2.74 -5.23
C GLU A 78 -19.27 -3.93 -6.19
N THR A 79 -18.06 -4.43 -6.51
CA THR A 79 -17.88 -5.32 -7.67
C THR A 79 -17.25 -6.69 -7.36
N ALA A 80 -16.57 -6.85 -6.23
CA ALA A 80 -15.69 -7.99 -5.97
C ALA A 80 -16.36 -9.38 -5.84
N PHE A 81 -17.70 -9.44 -5.75
CA PHE A 81 -18.46 -10.69 -5.62
C PHE A 81 -19.33 -11.04 -6.82
N ASP A 82 -19.54 -10.12 -7.75
CA ASP A 82 -20.35 -10.36 -8.93
C ASP A 82 -19.43 -10.57 -10.15
N PRO A 83 -19.49 -11.72 -10.83
CA PRO A 83 -18.64 -12.01 -11.99
C PRO A 83 -18.78 -11.00 -13.14
N LEU A 84 -19.96 -10.45 -13.37
CA LEU A 84 -20.17 -9.42 -14.39
C LEU A 84 -19.52 -8.10 -13.95
N LEU A 85 -19.68 -7.73 -12.68
CA LEU A 85 -19.08 -6.51 -12.15
C LEU A 85 -17.55 -6.61 -12.03
N LEU A 86 -17.00 -7.81 -11.87
CA LEU A 86 -15.55 -8.04 -11.94
C LEU A 86 -15.00 -7.70 -13.33
N LEU A 87 -15.74 -7.96 -14.41
CA LEU A 87 -15.33 -7.54 -15.75
C LEU A 87 -15.34 -6.00 -15.88
N GLU A 88 -16.33 -5.33 -15.29
CA GLU A 88 -16.37 -3.87 -15.24
C GLU A 88 -15.18 -3.32 -14.43
N LEU A 89 -14.82 -3.98 -13.34
CA LEU A 89 -13.67 -3.63 -12.51
C LEU A 89 -12.36 -3.81 -13.29
N GLU A 90 -12.20 -4.89 -14.06
CA GLU A 90 -11.01 -5.09 -14.91
C GLU A 90 -10.84 -3.93 -15.90
N ASN A 91 -11.92 -3.60 -16.61
CA ASN A 91 -11.91 -2.51 -17.58
C ASN A 91 -11.61 -1.17 -16.91
N TRP A 92 -12.14 -0.94 -15.71
CA TRP A 92 -11.83 0.25 -14.94
C TRP A 92 -10.35 0.32 -14.58
N VAL A 93 -9.76 -0.75 -13.99
CA VAL A 93 -8.34 -0.80 -13.63
C VAL A 93 -7.46 -0.51 -14.85
N ARG A 94 -7.75 -1.15 -15.99
CA ARG A 94 -7.03 -0.97 -17.25
C ARG A 94 -7.08 0.48 -17.75
N ASN A 95 -8.27 1.08 -17.75
CA ASN A 95 -8.48 2.45 -18.24
C ASN A 95 -7.93 3.51 -17.28
N TYR A 96 -7.83 3.18 -15.98
CA TYR A 96 -7.33 4.11 -14.97
C TYR A 96 -5.84 4.42 -15.15
N LYS A 97 -5.10 3.57 -15.89
CA LYS A 97 -3.73 3.84 -16.36
C LYS A 97 -3.59 5.11 -17.18
N ASP A 98 -4.56 5.42 -18.02
CA ASP A 98 -4.49 6.53 -18.98
C ASP A 98 -5.32 7.75 -18.54
N LYS A 99 -6.23 7.57 -17.57
CA LYS A 99 -7.21 8.57 -17.15
C LYS A 99 -7.26 8.72 -15.63
N HIS A 100 -6.23 9.38 -15.09
CA HIS A 100 -6.05 9.56 -13.65
C HIS A 100 -5.82 11.03 -13.25
N PRO A 101 -6.87 11.87 -13.21
CA PRO A 101 -6.71 13.29 -12.87
C PRO A 101 -6.26 13.52 -11.41
N GLN A 102 -6.31 12.49 -10.56
CA GLN A 102 -5.99 12.60 -9.14
C GLN A 102 -4.53 12.27 -8.80
N TRP A 103 -3.77 11.65 -9.70
CA TRP A 103 -2.41 11.18 -9.35
C TRP A 103 -1.45 12.35 -9.16
N GLU A 104 -0.70 12.31 -8.06
CA GLU A 104 0.46 13.18 -7.84
C GLU A 104 1.67 12.66 -8.65
N ASP A 105 2.69 13.51 -8.86
CA ASP A 105 3.83 13.26 -9.77
C ASP A 105 4.62 11.98 -9.45
N ASP A 106 4.55 11.50 -8.21
CA ASP A 106 5.24 10.32 -7.69
C ASP A 106 4.35 9.07 -7.60
N PHE A 107 3.05 9.18 -7.90
CA PHE A 107 2.14 8.04 -7.96
C PHE A 107 2.02 7.51 -9.39
N ASN A 108 2.38 6.25 -9.59
CA ASN A 108 2.38 5.60 -10.90
C ASN A 108 1.47 4.36 -10.92
N TYR A 109 1.30 3.79 -12.12
CA TYR A 109 0.40 2.65 -12.31
C TYR A 109 0.83 1.39 -11.56
N ASP A 110 2.14 1.15 -11.37
CA ASP A 110 2.63 0.03 -10.56
C ASP A 110 2.23 0.22 -9.09
N SER A 111 2.41 1.42 -8.54
CA SER A 111 1.96 1.78 -7.19
C SER A 111 0.44 1.65 -7.04
N PHE A 112 -0.31 2.01 -8.08
CA PHE A 112 -1.76 1.82 -8.12
C PHE A 112 -2.14 0.34 -8.11
N LEU A 113 -1.52 -0.52 -8.92
CA LEU A 113 -1.79 -1.95 -8.95
C LEU A 113 -1.44 -2.62 -7.61
N GLU A 114 -0.34 -2.21 -6.98
CA GLU A 114 0.03 -2.67 -5.65
C GLU A 114 -1.02 -2.32 -4.60
N LEU A 115 -1.47 -1.06 -4.58
CA LEU A 115 -2.52 -0.60 -3.68
C LEU A 115 -3.85 -1.32 -3.95
N PHE A 116 -4.24 -1.45 -5.23
CA PHE A 116 -5.44 -2.17 -5.64
C PHE A 116 -5.43 -3.61 -5.14
N CYS A 117 -4.31 -4.33 -5.34
CA CYS A 117 -4.16 -5.70 -4.87
C CYS A 117 -4.25 -5.80 -3.35
N LEU A 118 -3.68 -4.85 -2.61
CA LEU A 118 -3.76 -4.84 -1.15
C LEU A 118 -5.19 -4.60 -0.64
N VAL A 119 -5.91 -3.65 -1.26
CA VAL A 119 -7.32 -3.40 -0.91
C VAL A 119 -8.16 -4.64 -1.22
N LEU A 120 -7.96 -5.27 -2.37
CA LEU A 120 -8.68 -6.47 -2.76
C LEU A 120 -8.37 -7.68 -1.85
N LEU A 121 -7.10 -7.87 -1.50
CA LEU A 121 -6.66 -8.91 -0.57
C LEU A 121 -7.30 -8.73 0.80
N ASN A 122 -7.23 -7.51 1.34
CA ASN A 122 -7.82 -7.19 2.63
C ASN A 122 -9.34 -7.34 2.60
N PHE A 123 -9.99 -6.95 1.50
CA PHE A 123 -11.43 -7.16 1.32
C PHE A 123 -11.79 -8.65 1.44
N TYR A 124 -11.12 -9.55 0.72
CA TYR A 124 -11.42 -11.00 0.85
C TYR A 124 -11.07 -11.56 2.23
N TYR A 125 -9.98 -11.10 2.82
CA TYR A 125 -9.56 -11.52 4.17
C TYR A 125 -10.59 -11.11 5.25
N GLU A 126 -11.15 -9.91 5.17
CA GLU A 126 -12.17 -9.43 6.12
C GLU A 126 -13.51 -10.16 5.98
N GLN A 127 -13.80 -10.75 4.83
CA GLN A 127 -15.08 -11.43 4.56
C GLN A 127 -15.07 -12.87 5.06
N ASP A 128 -14.18 -13.70 4.52
CA ASP A 128 -13.90 -15.05 5.03
C ASP A 128 -12.59 -15.57 4.38
N PRO A 129 -11.47 -15.61 5.11
CA PRO A 129 -10.18 -15.98 4.54
C PRO A 129 -10.13 -17.45 4.11
N LYS A 130 -10.92 -18.35 4.72
CA LYS A 130 -10.95 -19.76 4.33
C LYS A 130 -11.77 -19.96 3.07
N GLN A 131 -12.90 -19.26 2.96
CA GLN A 131 -13.75 -19.32 1.77
C GLN A 131 -13.04 -18.75 0.54
N TYR A 132 -12.29 -17.66 0.70
CA TYR A 132 -11.69 -16.91 -0.42
C TYR A 132 -10.19 -17.15 -0.61
N GLU A 133 -9.63 -18.22 -0.03
CA GLU A 133 -8.21 -18.58 -0.13
C GLU A 133 -7.69 -18.54 -1.57
N ARG A 134 -8.41 -19.16 -2.51
CA ARG A 134 -8.03 -19.19 -3.93
C ARG A 134 -7.99 -17.80 -4.59
N LYS A 135 -8.90 -16.90 -4.21
CA LYS A 135 -8.91 -15.51 -4.71
C LYS A 135 -7.69 -14.77 -4.16
N MET A 136 -7.34 -14.99 -2.89
CA MET A 136 -6.13 -14.42 -2.28
C MET A 136 -4.85 -14.96 -2.93
N GLU A 137 -4.77 -16.27 -3.19
CA GLU A 137 -3.65 -16.89 -3.93
C GLU A 137 -3.49 -16.31 -5.34
N ALA A 138 -4.59 -16.08 -6.05
CA ALA A 138 -4.56 -15.45 -7.37
C ALA A 138 -3.97 -14.03 -7.32
N ILE A 139 -4.30 -13.26 -6.28
CA ILE A 139 -3.73 -11.92 -6.04
C ILE A 139 -2.23 -12.03 -5.76
N PHE A 140 -1.78 -12.96 -4.90
CA PHE A 140 -0.35 -13.16 -4.65
C PHE A 140 0.41 -13.55 -5.92
N THR A 141 -0.14 -14.49 -6.70
CA THR A 141 0.44 -14.92 -7.97
C THR A 141 0.55 -13.77 -8.98
N PHE A 142 -0.46 -12.90 -9.03
CA PHE A 142 -0.41 -11.69 -9.86
C PHE A 142 0.73 -10.76 -9.43
N LYS A 143 0.86 -10.48 -8.13
CA LYS A 143 1.92 -9.62 -7.58
C LYS A 143 3.32 -10.16 -7.87
N GLU A 144 3.53 -11.46 -7.66
CA GLU A 144 4.81 -12.12 -7.95
C GLU A 144 5.22 -11.96 -9.41
N GLU A 145 4.29 -12.13 -10.36
CA GLU A 145 4.57 -11.93 -11.78
C GLU A 145 4.78 -10.46 -12.14
N LEU A 146 4.02 -9.54 -11.53
CA LEU A 146 4.15 -8.10 -11.76
C LEU A 146 5.55 -7.61 -11.35
N HIS A 147 6.09 -8.11 -10.25
CA HIS A 147 7.44 -7.78 -9.76
C HIS A 147 8.58 -8.24 -10.66
N LYS A 148 8.33 -9.17 -11.59
CA LYS A 148 9.32 -9.56 -12.61
C LYS A 148 9.54 -8.48 -13.66
N LYS A 149 8.67 -7.45 -13.73
CA LYS A 149 8.80 -6.27 -14.61
C LYS A 149 9.01 -6.64 -16.10
N ILE A 150 8.33 -7.68 -16.56
CA ILE A 150 8.39 -8.11 -17.97
C ILE A 150 7.56 -7.16 -18.82
N ALA A 151 8.19 -6.49 -19.78
CA ALA A 151 7.54 -5.52 -20.65
C ALA A 151 6.36 -6.14 -21.42
N GLY A 152 5.20 -5.46 -21.41
CA GLY A 152 4.00 -5.88 -22.14
C GLY A 152 3.23 -7.05 -21.54
N LEU A 153 3.68 -7.62 -20.41
CA LEU A 153 2.99 -8.75 -19.76
C LEU A 153 1.80 -8.28 -18.89
N GLU A 154 1.82 -7.03 -18.43
CA GLU A 154 0.82 -6.42 -17.53
C GLU A 154 -0.64 -6.63 -18.00
N PRO A 155 -1.04 -6.36 -19.27
CA PRO A 155 -2.40 -6.60 -19.73
C PRO A 155 -2.86 -8.06 -19.60
N TYR A 156 -1.95 -9.01 -19.82
CA TYR A 156 -2.22 -10.43 -19.71
C TYR A 156 -2.34 -10.85 -18.24
N LEU A 157 -1.45 -10.37 -17.37
CA LEU A 157 -1.52 -10.65 -15.93
C LEU A 157 -2.82 -10.15 -15.33
N LEU A 158 -3.26 -8.96 -15.74
CA LEU A 158 -4.50 -8.37 -15.27
C LEU A 158 -5.70 -9.24 -15.67
N SER A 159 -5.83 -9.61 -16.94
CA SER A 159 -6.93 -10.49 -17.39
C SER A 159 -6.88 -11.88 -16.71
N ARG A 160 -5.68 -12.41 -16.48
CA ARG A 160 -5.51 -13.69 -15.75
C ARG A 160 -5.97 -13.58 -14.29
N LEU A 161 -5.67 -12.47 -13.61
CA LEU A 161 -6.15 -12.20 -12.26
C LEU A 161 -7.68 -12.21 -12.23
N PHE A 162 -8.33 -11.40 -13.06
CA PHE A 162 -9.80 -11.29 -13.08
C PHE A 162 -10.51 -12.57 -13.51
N HIS A 163 -9.91 -13.34 -14.42
CA HIS A 163 -10.41 -14.68 -14.72
C HIS A 163 -10.35 -15.60 -13.50
N SER A 164 -9.25 -15.59 -12.75
CA SER A 164 -9.09 -16.40 -11.54
C SER A 164 -10.05 -15.97 -10.42
N LEU A 165 -10.28 -14.66 -10.30
CA LEU A 165 -11.24 -14.08 -9.35
C LEU A 165 -12.69 -14.46 -9.68
N SER A 166 -13.06 -14.60 -10.95
CA SER A 166 -14.43 -14.99 -11.34
C SER A 166 -14.67 -16.50 -11.30
N ALA A 167 -13.63 -17.32 -11.45
CA ALA A 167 -13.72 -18.78 -11.43
C ALA A 167 -13.71 -19.42 -10.03
N SER A 168 -13.29 -18.65 -9.01
CA SER A 168 -13.15 -19.10 -7.61
C SER A 168 -14.29 -18.64 -6.74
#